data_AF-A0A358JUU8-F1
#
_entry.id   AF-A0A358JUU8-F1
#
_cell.length_a   1.000
_cell.length_b   1.000
_cell.length_c   1.000
_cell.angle_alpha   90.00
_cell.angle_beta   90.00
_cell.angle_gamma   90.00
#
_symmetry.space_group_name_H-M   'P 1'
#
loop_
_entity.id
_entity.type
_entity.pdbx_description
1 polymer ?
#
loop_
_entity_poly.entity_id
_entity_poly.type
_entity_poly.pdbx_seq_one_letter_code
_entity_poly.pdbx_strand_id
1 'polypeptide(L)'
;MFKFDKNTVPYHISNMVFYLVTLAAVGLIYYFAFLPPLLEVTTSEFFASFGLGEFIGSLFFLILIIVPILLIAGAVYHLIKLVKPSGNVPAEN
;
A
#
# COMPACT_ATOMS: atom_id res chain seq x y z
N MET A 1 -1.96 3.48 -15.46
CA MET A 1 -0.77 4.31 -15.19
C MET A 1 -0.66 5.34 -16.29
N PHE A 2 -0.83 6.62 -15.97
CA PHE A 2 -0.60 7.70 -16.93
C PHE A 2 0.84 7.60 -17.45
N LYS A 3 1.03 7.68 -18.78
CA LYS A 3 2.34 7.58 -19.45
C LYS A 3 3.18 8.85 -19.24
N PHE A 4 3.38 9.24 -17.99
CA PHE A 4 4.33 10.31 -17.67
C PHE A 4 5.74 9.72 -17.61
N ASP A 5 6.71 10.46 -18.13
CA ASP A 5 8.11 10.09 -17.96
C ASP A 5 8.45 10.04 -16.46
N LYS A 6 9.15 8.97 -16.06
CA LYS A 6 9.49 8.66 -14.67
C LYS A 6 10.28 9.74 -13.93
N ASN A 7 10.87 10.70 -14.65
CA ASN A 7 11.65 11.79 -14.08
C ASN A 7 10.86 13.11 -13.98
N THR A 8 9.57 13.10 -14.30
CA THR A 8 8.75 14.31 -14.33
C THR A 8 7.97 14.51 -13.04
N VAL A 9 7.70 15.76 -12.70
CA VAL A 9 6.88 16.13 -11.54
C VAL A 9 5.47 15.49 -11.62
N PRO A 10 4.74 15.54 -12.76
CA PRO A 10 3.42 14.89 -12.87
C PRO A 10 3.46 13.37 -12.61
N TYR A 11 4.54 12.68 -13.01
CA TYR A 11 4.73 11.27 -12.69
C TYR A 11 4.81 11.05 -11.17
N HIS A 12 5.62 11.84 -10.47
CA HIS A 12 5.77 11.66 -9.03
C HIS A 12 4.51 12.05 -8.25
N ILE A 13 3.79 13.10 -8.65
CA ILE A 13 2.50 13.46 -8.03
C ILE A 13 1.47 12.35 -8.24
N SER A 14 1.28 11.89 -9.48
CA SER A 14 0.26 10.87 -9.80
C SER A 14 0.48 9.57 -9.03
N ASN A 15 1.74 9.13 -8.96
CA ASN A 15 2.08 7.92 -8.21
C ASN A 15 1.98 8.13 -6.70
N MET A 16 2.39 9.29 -6.15
CA MET A 16 2.22 9.58 -4.73
C MET A 16 0.74 9.52 -4.33
N VAL A 17 -0.14 10.15 -5.12
CA VAL A 17 -1.60 10.09 -4.90
C VAL A 17 -2.10 8.66 -4.99
N PHE A 18 -1.68 7.89 -5.99
CA PHE A 18 -2.02 6.47 -6.10
C PHE A 18 -1.63 5.69 -4.83
N TYR A 19 -0.37 5.79 -4.39
CA TYR A 19 0.09 5.09 -3.20
C TYR A 19 -0.69 5.48 -1.93
N LEU A 20 -1.01 6.76 -1.76
CA LEU A 20 -1.78 7.25 -0.61
C LEU A 20 -3.24 6.76 -0.65
N VAL A 21 -3.89 6.81 -1.82
CA VAL A 21 -5.27 6.34 -1.99
C VAL A 21 -5.33 4.83 -1.80
N THR A 22 -4.38 4.07 -2.34
CA THR A 22 -4.30 2.63 -2.13
C THR A 22 -4.03 2.30 -0.66
N LEU A 23 -3.15 3.05 0.02
CA LEU A 23 -2.90 2.87 1.45
C LEU A 23 -4.17 3.10 2.29
N ALA A 24 -4.93 4.16 1.97
CA ALA A 24 -6.21 4.42 2.63
C ALA A 24 -7.23 3.28 2.37
N ALA A 25 -7.35 2.82 1.12
CA ALA A 25 -8.24 1.72 0.77
C ALA A 25 -7.86 0.41 1.50
N VAL A 26 -6.57 0.07 1.54
CA VAL A 26 -6.06 -1.09 2.29
C VAL A 26 -6.31 -0.92 3.80
N GLY A 27 -6.13 0.29 4.33
CA GLY A 27 -6.45 0.60 5.72
C GLY A 27 -7.93 0.38 6.07
N LEU A 28 -8.84 0.77 5.16
CA LEU A 28 -10.28 0.50 5.32
C LEU A 28 -10.58 -0.99 5.26
N ILE A 29 -9.96 -1.72 4.33
CA ILE A 29 -10.09 -3.19 4.27
C ILE A 29 -9.61 -3.81 5.59
N TYR A 30 -8.47 -3.36 6.14
CA TYR A 30 -7.98 -3.83 7.43
C TYR A 30 -8.98 -3.55 8.56
N TYR A 31 -9.47 -2.33 8.65
CA TYR A 31 -10.40 -1.90 9.70
C TYR A 31 -11.73 -2.65 9.64
N PHE A 32 -12.31 -2.89 8.46
CA PHE A 32 -13.63 -3.51 8.36
C PHE A 32 -13.61 -5.03 8.24
N ALA A 33 -12.61 -5.61 7.56
CA ALA A 33 -12.58 -7.04 7.29
C ALA A 33 -11.72 -7.84 8.27
N PHE A 34 -10.68 -7.21 8.85
CA PHE A 34 -9.68 -7.91 9.67
C PHE A 34 -9.70 -7.52 11.14
N LEU A 35 -9.97 -6.24 11.46
CA LEU A 35 -9.98 -5.80 12.84
C LEU A 35 -11.07 -6.49 13.70
N PRO A 36 -12.33 -6.67 13.25
CA PRO A 36 -13.34 -7.32 14.09
C PRO A 36 -12.97 -8.76 14.49
N PRO A 37 -12.55 -9.65 13.57
CA PRO A 37 -12.08 -10.98 13.93
C PRO A 37 -10.85 -11.00 14.83
N LEU A 38 -9.95 -10.02 14.69
CA LEU A 38 -8.77 -9.91 15.57
C LEU A 38 -9.14 -9.50 17.00
N LEU A 39 -10.19 -8.69 17.18
CA LEU A 39 -10.65 -8.21 18.48
C LEU A 39 -11.51 -9.25 19.22
N GLU A 40 -12.23 -10.10 18.50
CA GLU A 40 -13.18 -11.06 19.08
C GLU A 40 -12.51 -12.31 19.72
N VAL A 41 -11.18 -12.36 19.85
CA VAL A 41 -10.41 -13.50 20.42
C VAL A 41 -10.58 -14.82 19.64
N THR A 42 -11.40 -14.83 18.59
CA THR A 42 -11.61 -15.94 17.65
C THR A 42 -10.47 -16.07 16.65
N THR A 43 -9.28 -15.52 16.92
CA THR A 43 -8.14 -15.53 15.99
C THR A 43 -7.84 -16.93 15.47
N SER A 44 -7.90 -17.96 16.33
CA SER A 44 -7.69 -19.35 15.92
C SER A 44 -8.78 -19.87 14.96
N GLU A 45 -10.04 -19.49 15.16
CA GLU A 45 -11.18 -19.89 14.31
C GLU A 45 -11.23 -19.08 13.01
N PHE A 46 -10.89 -17.79 13.07
CA PHE A 46 -10.77 -16.90 11.92
C PHE A 46 -9.70 -17.40 10.96
N PHE A 47 -8.49 -17.71 11.43
CA PHE A 47 -7.43 -18.26 10.57
C PHE A 47 -7.74 -19.71 10.12
N ALA A 48 -8.46 -20.50 10.93
CA ALA A 48 -8.89 -21.84 10.55
C ALA A 48 -9.94 -21.85 9.42
N SER A 49 -10.78 -20.81 9.32
CA SER A 49 -11.84 -20.70 8.29
C SER A 49 -11.31 -20.50 6.86
N PHE A 50 -10.02 -20.20 6.68
CA PHE A 50 -9.40 -19.97 5.36
C PHE A 50 -8.89 -21.25 4.64
N GLY A 51 -8.94 -22.45 5.25
CA GLY A 51 -8.79 -23.80 4.61
C GLY A 51 -7.59 -24.05 3.65
N LEU A 52 -6.64 -24.94 4.04
CA LEU A 52 -5.16 -24.84 3.87
C LEU A 52 -4.55 -23.84 4.89
N GLY A 53 -5.15 -23.82 6.09
CA GLY A 53 -5.41 -22.62 6.89
C GLY A 53 -4.24 -21.94 7.59
N GLU A 54 -3.16 -22.64 7.93
CA GLU A 54 -2.00 -21.96 8.54
C GLU A 54 -1.05 -21.37 7.49
N PHE A 55 -0.73 -22.10 6.42
CA PHE A 55 0.23 -21.61 5.42
C PHE A 55 -0.35 -20.48 4.56
N ILE A 56 -1.58 -20.65 4.06
CA ILE A 56 -2.24 -19.59 3.29
C ILE A 56 -2.59 -18.42 4.20
N GLY A 57 -3.05 -18.70 5.44
CA GLY A 57 -3.33 -17.68 6.45
C GLY A 57 -2.08 -16.87 6.83
N SER A 58 -0.93 -17.52 7.04
CA SER A 58 0.34 -16.85 7.36
C SER A 58 0.91 -16.07 6.17
N LEU A 59 0.81 -16.59 4.95
CA LEU A 59 1.17 -15.85 3.74
C LEU A 59 0.28 -14.60 3.57
N PHE A 60 -1.02 -14.75 3.80
CA PHE A 60 -1.97 -13.64 3.73
C PHE A 60 -1.67 -12.59 4.81
N PHE A 61 -1.37 -13.02 6.03
CA PHE A 61 -0.95 -12.12 7.11
C PHE A 61 0.35 -11.38 6.80
N LEU A 62 1.32 -12.06 6.17
CA LEU A 62 2.55 -11.43 5.65
C LEU A 62 2.21 -10.35 4.61
N ILE A 63 1.30 -10.63 3.68
CA ILE A 63 0.83 -9.64 2.69
C ILE A 63 0.19 -8.44 3.38
N LEU A 64 -0.64 -8.66 4.41
CA LEU A 64 -1.25 -7.57 5.19
C LEU A 64 -0.22 -6.64 5.85
N ILE A 65 0.98 -7.13 6.17
CA ILE A 65 2.07 -6.33 6.73
C ILE A 65 2.92 -5.70 5.63
N ILE A 66 3.32 -6.50 4.64
CA ILE A 66 4.24 -6.09 3.57
C ILE A 66 3.59 -5.02 2.68
N VAL A 67 2.32 -5.18 2.32
CA VAL A 67 1.63 -4.26 1.40
C VAL A 67 1.61 -2.83 1.95
N PRO A 68 1.15 -2.56 3.19
CA PRO A 68 1.24 -1.21 3.78
C PRO A 68 2.66 -0.64 3.79
N ILE A 69 3.67 -1.46 4.13
CA ILE A 69 5.07 -1.03 4.15
C ILE A 69 5.51 -0.60 2.74
N LEU A 70 5.20 -1.40 1.71
CA LEU A 70 5.53 -1.08 0.32
C LEU A 70 4.80 0.17 -0.18
N LEU A 71 3.53 0.35 0.20
CA LEU A 71 2.76 1.53 -0.16
C LEU A 71 3.33 2.79 0.49
N ILE A 72 3.72 2.72 1.77
CA ILE A 72 4.39 3.82 2.48
C ILE A 72 5.74 4.11 1.84
N ALA A 73 6.55 3.09 1.55
CA ALA A 73 7.85 3.25 0.89
C ALA A 73 7.71 3.93 -0.49
N GLY A 74 6.71 3.52 -1.27
CA GLY A 74 6.37 4.15 -2.55
C GLY A 74 5.96 5.61 -2.39
N ALA A 75 5.03 5.91 -1.47
CA ALA A 75 4.60 7.28 -1.18
C ALA A 75 5.78 8.16 -0.74
N VAL A 76 6.64 7.66 0.17
CA VAL A 76 7.83 8.37 0.66
C VAL A 76 8.84 8.58 -0.46
N TYR A 77 9.09 7.58 -1.32
CA TYR A 77 9.97 7.73 -2.47
C TYR A 77 9.50 8.85 -3.41
N HIS A 78 8.22 8.87 -3.75
CA HIS A 78 7.68 9.92 -4.62
C HIS A 78 7.66 11.28 -3.92
N LEU A 79 7.38 11.33 -2.62
CA LEU A 79 7.46 12.56 -1.82
C LEU A 79 8.88 13.13 -1.80
N ILE A 80 9.90 12.31 -1.56
CA ILE A 80 11.31 12.73 -1.60
C ILE A 80 11.67 13.30 -2.97
N LYS A 81 11.21 12.67 -4.05
CA LYS A 81 11.46 13.15 -5.42
C LYS A 81 10.74 14.46 -5.75
N LEU A 82 9.64 14.78 -5.06
CA LEU A 82 8.96 16.06 -5.16
C LEU A 82 9.65 17.16 -4.34
N VAL A 83 10.12 16.83 -3.13
CA VAL A 83 10.77 17.80 -2.23
C VAL A 83 12.22 18.08 -2.62
N LYS A 84 12.95 17.07 -3.08
CA LYS A 84 14.35 17.14 -3.55
C LYS A 84 14.46 16.60 -4.97
N PRO A 85 14.00 17.38 -5.97
CA PRO A 85 14.08 16.98 -7.37
C PRO A 85 15.55 16.90 -7.82
N SER A 86 16.09 15.70 -7.94
CA SER A 86 17.41 15.46 -8.52
C SER A 86 17.28 15.49 -10.05
N GLY A 87 17.38 16.67 -10.67
CA GLY A 87 17.34 16.81 -12.12
C GLY A 87 15.97 16.56 -12.77
N ASN A 88 14.87 16.72 -12.03
CA ASN A 88 13.53 16.61 -12.60
C ASN A 88 13.34 17.73 -13.63
N VAL A 89 13.31 17.37 -14.91
CA VAL A 89 12.97 18.31 -15.98
C VAL A 89 11.50 18.69 -15.74
N PRO A 90 11.17 19.99 -15.60
CA PRO A 90 9.79 20.42 -15.59
C PRO A 90 9.12 19.85 -16.84
N ALA A 91 7.93 19.26 -16.71
CA ALA A 91 7.16 18.95 -17.91
C ALA A 91 6.96 20.29 -18.64
N GLU A 92 7.62 20.46 -19.78
CA GLU A 92 7.52 21.68 -20.57
C GLU A 92 6.02 21.92 -20.86
N ASN A 93 5.58 23.16 -20.60
CA ASN A 93 4.22 23.61 -20.85
C ASN A 93 3.92 23.67 -22.35
#